data_AF-A0A7G8BF47-F1
#
_entry.id   AF-A0A7G8BF47-F1
#
_cell.length_a   1.000
_cell.length_b   1.000
_cell.length_c   1.000
_cell.angle_alpha   90.00
_cell.angle_beta   90.00
_cell.angle_gamma   90.00
#
_symmetry.space_group_name_H-M   'P 1'
#
loop_
_entity.id
_entity.type
_entity.pdbx_description
1 polymer ?
#
loop_
_entity_poly.entity_id
_entity_poly.type
_entity_poly.pdbx_seq_one_letter_code
_entity_poly.pdbx_strand_id
1 'polypeptide(L)'
;MWWAQVPEPSVVGNPAIAGPLGLGFRVPMLIISPFSRGGFVSSDLFDHTSVLRFLETRFGAEVPNLTAWRRSTVGDMTSAFNFIKPDTSIPTLPSTVAGLPSTIAECVNNLAAFSAYQLPTPQVMPTQEDGSAIRPSGAC
;
A
#
# COMPACT_ATOMS: atom_id res chain seq x y z
N MET A 1 10.49 17.41 -11.80
CA MET A 1 9.31 18.29 -11.79
C MET A 1 8.37 17.78 -10.71
N TRP A 2 8.68 18.13 -9.47
CA TRP A 2 7.90 17.78 -8.28
C TRP A 2 7.17 19.06 -7.84
N TRP A 3 6.04 18.94 -7.16
CA TRP A 3 5.17 20.03 -6.68
C TRP A 3 4.43 20.84 -7.78
N ALA A 4 3.42 20.25 -8.42
CA ALA A 4 2.25 21.03 -8.78
C ALA A 4 1.15 20.57 -7.82
N GLN A 5 0.82 21.44 -6.87
CA GLN A 5 -0.33 21.24 -5.99
C GLN A 5 -1.55 21.11 -6.91
N VAL A 6 -2.27 19.98 -6.85
CA VAL A 6 -3.54 19.86 -7.57
C VAL A 6 -4.46 20.90 -6.95
N PRO A 7 -4.87 21.94 -7.70
CA PRO A 7 -5.63 23.02 -7.11
C PRO A 7 -6.98 22.49 -6.63
N GLU A 8 -7.37 22.89 -5.41
CA GLU A 8 -8.61 22.49 -4.76
C GLU A 8 -9.78 22.69 -5.73
N PRO A 9 -10.59 21.64 -6.00
CA PRO A 9 -11.66 21.70 -6.99
C PRO A 9 -12.79 22.66 -6.59
N SER A 10 -12.82 23.11 -5.32
CA SER A 10 -13.80 24.06 -4.80
C SER A 10 -13.40 25.53 -4.94
N VAL A 11 -12.20 25.85 -5.45
CA VAL A 11 -11.79 27.25 -5.67
C VAL A 11 -12.48 27.81 -6.91
N VAL A 12 -13.30 28.85 -6.72
CA VAL A 12 -13.96 29.58 -7.81
C VAL A 12 -12.91 30.11 -8.79
N GLY A 13 -13.02 29.72 -10.07
CA GLY A 13 -12.08 30.10 -11.13
C GLY A 13 -11.08 29.00 -11.53
N ASN A 14 -11.04 27.88 -10.81
CA ASN A 14 -10.27 26.71 -11.21
C ASN A 14 -11.03 25.92 -12.29
N PRO A 15 -10.43 25.61 -13.46
CA PRO A 15 -11.12 24.82 -14.48
C PRO A 15 -11.50 23.45 -13.91
N ALA A 16 -12.72 22.99 -14.20
CA ALA A 16 -13.13 21.65 -13.85
C ALA A 16 -12.13 20.65 -14.44
N ILE A 17 -11.64 19.73 -13.62
CA ILE A 17 -10.76 18.67 -14.09
C ILE A 17 -11.58 17.77 -15.00
N ALA A 18 -11.31 17.84 -16.31
CA ALA A 18 -11.99 17.03 -17.29
C ALA A 18 -11.44 15.60 -17.26
N GLY A 19 -12.33 14.62 -17.07
CA GLY A 19 -12.00 13.21 -17.04
C GLY A 19 -11.63 12.66 -15.66
N PRO A 20 -11.33 11.36 -15.58
CA PRO A 20 -11.04 10.70 -14.32
C PRO A 20 -9.70 11.17 -13.73
N LEU A 21 -9.67 11.34 -12.41
CA LEU A 21 -8.43 11.56 -11.69
C LEU A 21 -7.57 10.28 -11.76
N GLY A 22 -6.42 10.41 -12.41
CA GLY A 22 -5.45 9.33 -12.59
C GLY A 22 -4.91 8.75 -11.28
N LEU A 23 -4.07 7.73 -11.39
CA LEU A 23 -3.38 7.17 -10.23
C LEU A 23 -2.27 8.13 -9.77
N GLY A 24 -2.16 8.30 -8.45
CA GLY A 24 -1.09 9.09 -7.84
C GLY A 24 0.26 8.36 -7.82
N PHE A 25 1.16 8.81 -6.95
CA PHE A 25 2.41 8.09 -6.70
C PHE A 25 2.15 6.73 -6.04
N ARG A 26 3.08 5.79 -6.23
CA ARG A 26 2.96 4.45 -5.64
C ARG A 26 3.18 4.48 -4.13
N VAL A 27 2.36 3.73 -3.42
CA VAL A 27 2.50 3.49 -1.97
C VAL A 27 2.70 2.00 -1.71
N PRO A 28 3.44 1.62 -0.66
CA PRO A 28 3.51 0.23 -0.26
C PRO A 28 2.16 -0.26 0.24
N MET A 29 1.85 -1.52 -0.05
CA MET A 29 0.68 -2.22 0.46
C MET A 29 1.10 -3.59 0.96
N LEU A 30 0.73 -3.90 2.21
CA LEU A 30 0.99 -5.20 2.84
C LEU A 30 -0.34 -5.85 3.20
N ILE A 31 -0.47 -7.14 2.90
CA ILE A 31 -1.64 -7.95 3.22
C ILE A 31 -1.19 -9.08 4.15
N ILE A 32 -1.61 -9.00 5.40
CA ILE A 32 -1.24 -9.97 6.44
C ILE A 32 -2.51 -10.75 6.81
N SER A 33 -2.59 -11.99 6.35
CA SER A 33 -3.79 -12.82 6.46
C SER A 33 -3.46 -14.31 6.37
N PRO A 34 -4.27 -15.21 6.95
CA PRO A 34 -4.20 -16.64 6.67
C PRO A 34 -4.27 -16.97 5.16
N PHE A 35 -4.92 -16.10 4.38
CA PHE A 35 -5.08 -16.24 2.93
C PHE A 35 -3.92 -15.62 2.12
N SER A 36 -2.91 -15.02 2.75
CA SER A 36 -1.74 -14.43 2.07
C SER A 36 -0.40 -15.01 2.56
N ARG A 37 -0.44 -16.14 3.27
CA ARG A 37 0.73 -16.88 3.77
C ARG A 37 1.61 -17.39 2.62
N GLY A 38 2.91 -17.08 2.67
CA GLY A 38 3.89 -17.56 1.69
C GLY A 38 4.90 -16.53 1.19
N GLY A 39 4.82 -15.27 1.63
CA GLY A 39 5.78 -14.24 1.25
C GLY A 39 5.67 -13.84 -0.23
N PHE A 40 4.43 -13.68 -0.70
CA PHE A 40 4.16 -13.41 -2.11
C PHE A 40 4.21 -11.91 -2.46
N VAL A 41 4.44 -11.61 -3.73
CA VAL A 41 4.30 -10.26 -4.29
C VAL A 41 3.29 -10.29 -5.43
N SER A 42 2.21 -9.52 -5.29
CA SER A 42 1.31 -9.23 -6.41
C SER A 42 1.85 -8.02 -7.19
N SER A 43 1.91 -8.14 -8.52
CA SER A 43 2.33 -7.06 -9.43
C SER A 43 1.15 -6.43 -10.16
N ASP A 44 -0.09 -6.79 -9.80
CA ASP A 44 -1.29 -6.24 -10.40
C ASP A 44 -1.46 -4.76 -10.03
N LEU A 45 -2.24 -4.04 -10.84
CA LEU A 45 -2.47 -2.62 -10.63
C LEU A 45 -3.58 -2.40 -9.59
N PHE A 46 -3.20 -1.92 -8.41
CA PHE A 46 -4.12 -1.58 -7.33
C PHE A 46 -3.98 -0.12 -6.90
N ASP A 47 -5.06 0.38 -6.31
CA ASP A 47 -5.06 1.62 -5.53
C ASP A 47 -5.92 1.45 -4.26
N HIS A 48 -6.09 2.52 -3.49
CA HIS A 48 -6.88 2.49 -2.27
C HIS A 48 -8.34 2.03 -2.48
N THR A 49 -8.91 2.26 -3.67
CA THR A 49 -10.27 1.80 -3.99
C THR A 49 -10.34 0.31 -4.32
N SER A 50 -9.22 -0.33 -4.65
CA SER A 50 -9.16 -1.79 -4.78
C SER A 50 -9.51 -2.51 -3.48
N VAL A 51 -9.30 -1.88 -2.31
CA VAL A 51 -9.76 -2.41 -1.01
C VAL A 51 -11.29 -2.40 -0.91
N LEU A 52 -11.94 -1.33 -1.38
CA LEU A 52 -13.40 -1.26 -1.41
C LEU A 52 -13.97 -2.28 -2.38
N ARG A 53 -13.37 -2.38 -3.58
CA ARG A 53 -13.77 -3.35 -4.59
C ARG A 53 -13.56 -4.79 -4.11
N PHE A 54 -12.52 -5.04 -3.32
CA PHE A 54 -12.31 -6.34 -2.68
C PHE A 54 -13.47 -6.71 -1.75
N LEU A 55 -13.90 -5.78 -0.89
CA LEU A 55 -15.03 -6.01 0.01
C LEU A 55 -16.33 -6.26 -0.76
N GLU A 56 -16.55 -5.51 -1.84
CA GLU A 56 -17.67 -5.70 -2.75
C GLU A 56 -17.65 -7.08 -3.40
N THR A 57 -16.54 -7.46 -4.05
CA THR A 57 -16.38 -8.76 -4.71
C THR A 57 -16.49 -9.92 -3.70
N ARG A 58 -15.89 -9.79 -2.52
CA ARG A 58 -15.77 -10.90 -1.56
C ARG A 58 -17.01 -11.08 -0.70
N PHE A 59 -17.71 -10.01 -0.36
CA PHE A 59 -18.80 -10.03 0.63
C PHE A 59 -20.13 -9.47 0.09
N GLY A 60 -20.16 -8.98 -1.16
CA GLY A 60 -21.36 -8.37 -1.74
C GLY A 60 -21.70 -7.00 -1.16
N ALA A 61 -20.75 -6.34 -0.48
CA ALA A 61 -20.93 -5.00 0.07
C ALA A 61 -20.83 -3.96 -1.05
N GLU A 62 -21.98 -3.55 -1.60
CA GLU A 62 -22.05 -2.60 -2.72
C GLU A 62 -21.26 -1.31 -2.43
N VAL A 63 -20.47 -0.87 -3.41
CA VAL A 63 -19.74 0.40 -3.36
C VAL A 63 -20.31 1.32 -4.45
N PRO A 64 -21.38 2.09 -4.13
CA PRO A 64 -22.13 2.86 -5.13
C PRO A 64 -21.32 4.00 -5.76
N ASN A 65 -20.34 4.53 -5.02
CA ASN A 65 -19.53 5.66 -5.48
C ASN A 65 -18.21 5.24 -6.17
N LEU A 66 -18.05 3.95 -6.49
CA LEU A 66 -16.89 3.49 -7.25
C LEU A 66 -17.13 3.68 -8.75
N THR A 67 -16.41 4.65 -9.32
CA THR A 67 -16.60 5.07 -10.72
C THR A 67 -16.34 3.95 -11.72
N ALA A 68 -17.01 4.01 -12.88
CA ALA A 68 -16.80 3.06 -13.97
C ALA A 68 -15.33 2.99 -14.43
N TRP A 69 -14.65 4.14 -14.47
CA TRP A 69 -13.23 4.20 -14.79
C TRP A 69 -12.38 3.37 -13.82
N ARG A 70 -12.55 3.56 -12.50
CA ARG A 70 -11.83 2.75 -11.49
C ARG A 70 -12.10 1.26 -11.66
N ARG A 71 -13.36 0.88 -11.89
CA ARG A 71 -13.74 -0.54 -12.13
C ARG A 71 -13.08 -1.13 -13.37
N SER A 72 -12.82 -0.33 -14.40
CA SER A 72 -12.11 -0.78 -15.61
C SER A 72 -10.59 -0.73 -15.51
N THR A 73 -10.03 0.09 -14.63
CA THR A 73 -8.58 0.41 -14.61
C THR A 73 -7.80 -0.31 -13.52
N VAL A 74 -8.36 -0.47 -12.31
CA VAL A 74 -7.66 -1.09 -11.17
C VAL A 74 -8.31 -2.40 -10.75
N GLY A 75 -7.51 -3.36 -10.29
CA GLY A 75 -7.98 -4.68 -9.86
C GLY A 75 -8.82 -4.63 -8.58
N ASP A 76 -9.52 -5.73 -8.30
CA ASP A 76 -10.32 -5.93 -7.08
C ASP A 76 -9.57 -6.58 -5.92
N MET A 77 -8.25 -6.71 -6.05
CA MET A 77 -7.33 -7.28 -5.06
C MET A 77 -7.53 -8.77 -4.73
N THR A 78 -8.51 -9.47 -5.31
CA THR A 78 -8.75 -10.90 -5.01
C THR A 78 -7.57 -11.77 -5.40
N SER A 79 -6.84 -11.42 -6.46
CA SER A 79 -5.63 -12.09 -6.93
C SER A 79 -4.49 -12.09 -5.90
N ALA A 80 -4.53 -11.20 -4.90
CA ALA A 80 -3.52 -11.13 -3.85
C ALA A 80 -3.72 -12.17 -2.73
N PHE A 81 -4.78 -12.98 -2.80
CA PHE A 81 -5.13 -13.97 -1.80
C PHE A 81 -5.22 -15.39 -2.39
N ASN A 82 -4.84 -16.39 -1.60
CA ASN A 82 -5.12 -17.79 -1.83
C ASN A 82 -6.29 -18.23 -0.93
N PHE A 83 -7.50 -18.23 -1.48
CA PHE A 83 -8.70 -18.65 -0.77
C PHE A 83 -8.88 -20.17 -0.70
N ILE A 84 -8.14 -20.94 -1.50
CA ILE A 84 -8.27 -22.40 -1.60
C ILE A 84 -7.60 -23.08 -0.42
N LYS A 85 -6.40 -22.60 -0.04
CA LYS A 85 -5.59 -23.20 1.02
C LYS A 85 -5.11 -22.15 2.03
N PRO A 86 -6.01 -21.66 2.91
CA PRO A 86 -5.60 -20.78 4.00
C PRO A 86 -4.70 -21.50 5.00
N ASP A 87 -3.72 -20.77 5.54
CA ASP A 87 -2.89 -21.22 6.67
C ASP A 87 -3.16 -20.34 7.88
N THR A 88 -3.91 -20.88 8.84
CA THR A 88 -4.31 -20.21 10.09
C THR A 88 -3.36 -20.48 11.26
N SER A 89 -2.22 -21.12 11.04
CA SER A 89 -1.26 -21.36 12.11
C SER A 89 -0.74 -20.04 12.69
N ILE A 90 -0.45 -19.99 13.98
CA ILE A 90 0.05 -18.76 14.62
C ILE A 90 1.55 -18.64 14.30
N PRO A 91 2.02 -17.53 13.71
CA PRO A 91 3.44 -17.38 13.41
C PRO A 91 4.22 -17.16 14.71
N THR A 92 5.36 -17.82 14.85
CA THR A 92 6.31 -17.53 15.93
C THR A 92 6.94 -16.17 15.64
N LEU A 93 6.66 -15.19 16.50
CA LEU A 93 7.23 -13.85 16.39
C LEU A 93 8.47 -13.73 17.29
N PRO A 94 9.51 -13.00 16.85
CA PRO A 94 10.65 -12.71 17.71
C PRO A 94 10.20 -11.88 18.92
N SER A 95 10.89 -12.06 20.05
CA SER A 95 10.64 -11.22 21.24
C SER A 95 10.93 -9.76 20.92
N THR A 96 9.98 -8.89 21.22
CA THR A 96 10.16 -7.43 21.07
C THR A 96 11.08 -6.84 22.14
N VAL A 97 11.37 -7.58 23.22
CA VAL A 97 12.18 -7.12 24.36
C VAL A 97 13.60 -6.77 23.96
N ALA A 98 14.19 -7.50 23.00
CA ALA A 98 15.56 -7.26 22.55
C ALA A 98 15.74 -5.88 21.87
N GLY A 99 14.69 -5.35 21.25
CA GLY A 99 14.71 -4.02 20.59
C GLY A 99 14.32 -2.86 21.50
N LEU A 100 13.80 -3.12 22.71
CA LEU A 100 13.34 -2.08 23.62
C LEU A 100 14.42 -1.04 23.97
N PRO A 101 15.69 -1.40 24.25
CA PRO A 101 16.70 -0.41 24.61
C PRO A 101 16.94 0.62 23.50
N SER A 102 17.04 0.18 22.24
CA SER A 102 17.19 1.06 21.08
C SER A 102 15.95 1.92 20.84
N THR A 103 14.75 1.34 20.97
CA THR A 103 13.50 2.09 20.81
C THR A 103 13.35 3.17 21.88
N ILE A 104 13.67 2.85 23.15
CA ILE A 104 13.63 3.83 24.24
C ILE A 104 14.64 4.96 24.00
N ALA A 105 15.86 4.64 23.57
CA ALA A 105 16.87 5.64 23.25
C ALA A 105 16.42 6.57 22.11
N GLU A 106 15.83 6.03 21.04
CA GLU A 106 15.24 6.82 19.95
C GLU A 106 14.08 7.69 20.43
N CYS A 107 13.18 7.17 21.27
CA CYS A 107 12.08 7.95 21.84
C CYS A 107 12.61 9.14 22.67
N VAL A 108 13.60 8.92 23.54
CA VAL A 108 14.22 9.99 24.35
C VAL A 108 14.86 11.04 23.45
N ASN A 109 15.57 10.63 22.40
CA ASN A 109 16.19 11.55 21.44
C ASN A 109 15.14 12.40 20.71
N ASN A 110 14.04 11.78 20.26
CA ASN A 110 12.94 12.47 19.57
C ASN A 110 12.17 13.45 20.50
N LEU A 111 12.08 13.13 21.80
CA LEU A 111 11.48 14.00 22.82
C LEU A 111 12.36 15.21 23.16
N ALA A 112 13.68 15.04 23.15
CA ALA A 112 14.63 16.09 23.53
C ALA A 112 14.80 17.16 22.44
N ALA A 113 14.78 16.78 21.17
CA ALA A 113 14.80 17.69 20.04
C ALA A 113 14.38 16.98 18.76
N PHE A 114 13.78 17.71 17.82
CA PHE A 114 13.61 17.21 16.46
C PHE A 114 14.98 17.11 15.78
N SER A 115 15.54 15.91 15.70
CA SER A 115 16.69 15.66 14.83
C SER A 115 16.19 15.49 13.40
N ALA A 116 16.43 16.48 12.54
CA ALA A 116 16.11 16.34 11.12
C ALA A 116 16.90 15.16 10.53
N TYR A 117 16.20 14.26 9.82
CA TYR A 117 16.82 13.14 9.11
C TYR A 117 17.90 13.68 8.15
N GLN A 118 19.15 13.27 8.35
CA GLN A 118 20.26 13.70 7.50
C GLN A 118 20.17 12.96 6.17
N LEU A 119 19.90 13.70 5.09
CA LEU A 119 19.86 13.13 3.75
C LEU A 119 21.29 12.78 3.29
N PRO A 120 21.54 11.56 2.80
CA PRO A 120 22.84 11.20 2.23
C PRO A 120 23.24 12.16 1.11
N THR A 121 24.49 12.63 1.14
CA THR A 121 25.07 13.46 0.07
C THR A 121 26.35 12.78 -0.42
N PRO A 122 26.45 12.37 -1.70
CA PRO A 122 25.49 12.59 -2.78
C PRO A 122 24.24 11.69 -2.68
N GLN A 123 23.08 12.23 -3.03
CA GLN A 123 21.90 11.38 -3.26
C GLN A 123 22.09 10.61 -4.55
N VAL A 124 22.07 9.28 -4.45
CA VAL A 124 22.12 8.38 -5.59
C VAL A 124 20.82 7.59 -5.61
N MET A 125 20.25 7.38 -6.79
CA MET A 125 19.06 6.54 -6.94
C MET A 125 19.40 5.11 -6.47
N PRO A 126 18.57 4.50 -5.60
CA PRO A 126 18.77 3.11 -5.22
C PRO A 126 18.60 2.22 -6.46
N THR A 127 19.48 1.24 -6.61
CA THR A 127 19.28 0.16 -7.59
C THR A 127 18.25 -0.81 -7.05
N GLN A 128 17.22 -1.09 -7.84
CA GLN A 128 16.26 -2.12 -7.49
C GLN A 128 16.97 -3.48 -7.50
N GLU A 129 16.92 -4.19 -6.37
CA GLU A 129 17.44 -5.56 -6.26
C GLU A 129 16.56 -6.52 -7.06
N ASP A 130 17.14 -7.62 -7.55
CA ASP A 130 16.40 -8.66 -8.24
C ASP A 130 15.35 -9.28 -7.29
N GLY A 131 14.11 -9.35 -7.77
CA GLY A 131 13.01 -9.94 -7.00
C GLY A 131 13.06 -11.47 -7.01
N SER A 132 13.13 -12.09 -5.84
CA SER A 132 12.96 -13.55 -5.67
C SER A 132 11.53 -13.94 -5.28
N ALA A 133 10.64 -12.96 -5.12
CA ALA A 133 9.30 -13.18 -4.60
C ALA A 133 8.38 -13.87 -5.61
N ILE A 134 7.66 -14.87 -5.11
CA ILE A 134 6.72 -15.67 -5.90
C ILE A 134 5.39 -14.90 -5.99
N ARG A 135 4.67 -15.02 -7.12
CA ARG A 135 3.33 -14.42 -7.25
C ARG A 135 2.29 -15.26 -6.50
N PRO A 136 1.27 -14.63 -5.89
CA PRO A 136 0.14 -15.38 -5.37
C PRO A 136 -0.54 -16.13 -6.52
N SER A 137 -1.08 -17.31 -6.25
CA SER A 137 -1.77 -18.14 -7.25
C SER A 137 -3.10 -17.54 -7.73
N GLY A 138 -3.59 -16.48 -7.08
CA GLY A 138 -4.94 -15.94 -7.26
C GLY A 138 -6.03 -16.94 -6.84
N ALA A 139 -7.28 -16.60 -7.15
CA ALA A 139 -8.38 -17.54 -7.12
C ALA A 139 -8.31 -18.44 -8.37
N CYS A 140 -8.35 -19.77 -8.18
CA CYS A 140 -8.76 -20.69 -9.25
C CYS A 140 -10.28 -20.78 -9.28
#